data_AF-A0A9W4TTN9-F1
#
_entry.id   AF-A0A9W4TTN9-F1
#
_cell.length_a   1.000
_cell.length_b   1.000
_cell.length_c   1.000
_cell.angle_alpha   90.00
_cell.angle_beta   90.00
_cell.angle_gamma   90.00
#
_symmetry.space_group_name_H-M   'P 1'
#
loop_
_entity.id
_entity.type
_entity.pdbx_description
1 polymer ?
#
loop_
_entity_poly.entity_id
_entity_poly.type
_entity_poly.pdbx_seq_one_letter_code
_entity_poly.pdbx_strand_id
1 'polypeptide(L)'
;MSYSKKDKKSYSDIELPTNPNLPSWLITPKEEKAIFERWRKKAFAKCDDLIKLYIECSNNYKNPIEAMSKCSKINEDSLACVAQYQKRELLDLEREEFIKEKIEKKKLYKQYLADLKAKGELPSGDSDKL
;
A
#
# COMPACT_ATOMS: atom_id res chain seq x y z
N MET A 1 19.52 -8.51 18.23
CA MET A 1 18.78 -7.23 18.14
C MET A 1 17.45 -7.50 17.44
N SER A 2 16.34 -7.50 18.20
CA SER A 2 15.00 -7.78 17.69
C SER A 2 14.33 -6.49 17.22
N TYR A 3 14.46 -6.16 15.93
CA TYR A 3 13.70 -5.08 15.31
C TYR A 3 12.39 -5.63 14.73
N SER A 4 11.42 -5.88 15.60
CA SER A 4 10.04 -6.16 15.18
C SER A 4 9.10 -5.47 16.15
N LYS A 5 8.80 -4.19 15.87
CA LYS A 5 7.65 -3.51 16.49
C LYS A 5 6.40 -4.14 15.85
N LYS A 6 5.80 -5.11 16.55
CA LYS A 6 4.62 -5.88 16.09
C LYS A 6 3.33 -5.05 15.97
N ASP A 7 3.34 -3.78 16.39
CA ASP A 7 2.10 -2.97 16.51
C ASP A 7 2.05 -1.72 15.63
N LYS A 8 2.95 -1.57 14.65
CA LYS A 8 2.86 -0.46 13.69
C LYS A 8 1.94 -0.89 12.54
N LYS A 9 0.66 -0.47 12.59
CA LYS A 9 -0.23 -0.51 11.42
C LYS A 9 0.52 0.08 10.23
N SER A 10 0.70 -0.72 9.18
CA SER A 10 1.26 -0.24 7.91
C SER A 10 0.31 0.82 7.35
N TYR A 11 0.80 1.72 6.51
CA TYR A 11 -0.03 2.73 5.89
C TYR A 11 -1.17 2.12 5.05
N SER A 12 -0.97 0.90 4.54
CA SER A 12 -2.01 0.05 3.92
C SER A 12 -3.12 -0.40 4.86
N ASP A 13 -2.86 -0.41 6.17
CA ASP A 13 -3.77 -0.89 7.22
C ASP A 13 -4.52 0.28 7.89
N ILE A 14 -4.19 1.51 7.48
CA ILE A 14 -4.90 2.72 7.87
C ILE A 14 -5.96 2.95 6.79
N GLU A 15 -7.23 2.74 7.14
CA GLU A 15 -8.32 3.23 6.30
C GLU A 15 -8.20 4.75 6.21
N LEU A 16 -7.68 5.24 5.09
CA LEU A 16 -7.66 6.67 4.83
C LEU A 16 -9.12 7.12 4.76
N PRO A 17 -9.51 8.16 5.50
CA PRO A 17 -10.84 8.72 5.40
C PRO A 17 -10.96 9.30 3.99
N THR A 18 -11.49 8.50 3.06
CA THR A 18 -11.93 8.97 1.77
C THR A 18 -13.01 9.98 2.07
N ASN A 19 -12.69 11.27 1.94
CA ASN A 19 -13.68 12.32 2.15
C ASN A 19 -14.87 12.03 1.22
N PRO A 20 -16.07 11.76 1.76
CA PRO A 20 -17.22 11.33 0.96
C PRO A 20 -17.66 12.39 -0.06
N ASN A 21 -17.29 13.65 0.18
CA ASN A 21 -17.56 14.80 -0.69
C ASN A 21 -16.59 14.89 -1.88
N LEU A 22 -15.46 14.19 -1.83
CA LEU A 22 -14.54 14.15 -2.96
C LEU A 22 -15.01 13.15 -4.02
N PRO A 23 -14.78 13.44 -5.31
CA PRO A 23 -15.00 12.48 -6.37
C PRO A 23 -14.10 11.25 -6.21
N SER A 24 -14.62 10.06 -6.53
CA SER A 24 -13.86 8.81 -6.38
C SER A 24 -12.64 8.71 -7.30
N TRP A 25 -12.64 9.44 -8.42
CA TRP A 25 -11.53 9.52 -9.37
C TRP A 25 -10.38 10.42 -8.90
N LEU A 26 -10.59 11.23 -7.86
CA LEU A 26 -9.56 12.06 -7.28
C LEU A 26 -8.73 11.25 -6.27
N ILE A 27 -7.44 11.15 -6.52
CA ILE A 27 -6.47 10.50 -5.61
C ILE A 27 -5.71 11.61 -4.88
N THR A 28 -5.79 11.63 -3.55
CA THR A 28 -5.04 12.57 -2.73
C THR A 28 -3.56 12.16 -2.60
N PRO A 29 -2.63 13.08 -2.28
CA PRO A 29 -1.21 12.72 -2.09
C PRO A 29 -0.98 11.63 -1.03
N LYS A 30 -1.86 11.57 -0.03
CA LYS A 30 -1.90 10.52 0.98
C LYS A 30 -2.26 9.17 0.34
N GLU A 31 -3.36 9.11 -0.38
CA GLU A 31 -3.79 7.90 -1.09
C GLU A 31 -2.77 7.45 -2.14
N GLU A 32 -2.16 8.39 -2.87
CA GLU A 32 -1.12 8.09 -3.86
C GLU A 32 0.08 7.39 -3.22
N LYS A 33 0.48 7.80 -2.01
CA LYS A 33 1.53 7.12 -1.25
C LYS A 33 1.13 5.69 -0.87
N ALA A 34 -0.13 5.45 -0.50
CA ALA A 34 -0.62 4.09 -0.21
C ALA A 34 -0.59 3.21 -1.45
N ILE A 35 -1.04 3.74 -2.59
CA ILE A 35 -1.02 3.05 -3.89
C ILE A 35 0.42 2.69 -4.24
N PHE A 36 1.35 3.64 -4.11
CA PHE A 36 2.76 3.40 -4.37
C PHE A 36 3.36 2.31 -3.46
N GLU A 37 3.01 2.31 -2.17
CA GLU A 37 3.46 1.26 -1.24
C GLU A 37 2.87 -0.11 -1.59
N ARG A 38 1.58 -0.19 -1.95
CA ARG A 38 0.92 -1.44 -2.40
C ARG A 38 1.56 -1.97 -3.68
N TRP A 39 1.72 -1.10 -4.68
CA TRP A 39 2.40 -1.40 -5.93
C TRP A 39 3.81 -1.93 -5.69
N ARG A 40 4.58 -1.24 -4.84
CA ARG A 40 5.93 -1.67 -4.46
C ARG A 40 5.89 -3.05 -3.80
N LYS A 41 5.01 -3.29 -2.83
CA LYS A 41 4.87 -4.61 -2.19
C LYS A 41 4.56 -5.71 -3.22
N LYS A 42 3.66 -5.46 -4.18
CA LYS A 42 3.34 -6.40 -5.27
C LYS A 42 4.53 -6.66 -6.19
N ALA A 43 5.31 -5.63 -6.54
CA ALA A 43 6.53 -5.78 -7.34
C ALA A 43 7.60 -6.60 -6.61
N PHE A 44 7.83 -6.34 -5.32
CA PHE A 44 8.77 -7.10 -4.50
C PHE A 44 8.32 -8.56 -4.30
N ALA A 45 7.01 -8.82 -4.17
CA ALA A 45 6.47 -10.17 -4.05
C ALA A 45 6.75 -11.06 -5.28
N LYS A 46 6.95 -10.47 -6.47
CA LYS A 46 7.34 -11.21 -7.68
C LYS A 46 8.80 -11.66 -7.69
N CYS A 47 9.64 -11.03 -6.88
CA CYS A 47 11.08 -11.28 -6.79
C CYS A 47 11.49 -11.81 -5.40
N ASP A 48 10.52 -12.28 -4.62
CA ASP A 48 10.70 -12.69 -3.22
C ASP A 48 11.78 -13.77 -3.07
N ASP A 49 11.90 -14.68 -4.04
CA ASP A 49 12.89 -15.75 -4.01
C ASP A 49 14.33 -15.22 -4.14
N LEU A 50 14.58 -14.24 -5.02
CA LEU A 50 15.88 -13.60 -5.16
C LEU A 50 16.23 -12.78 -3.90
N ILE A 51 15.22 -12.14 -3.31
CA ILE A 51 15.39 -11.37 -2.08
C ILE A 51 15.70 -12.29 -0.90
N LYS A 52 15.06 -13.46 -0.80
CA LYS A 52 15.40 -14.48 0.21
C LYS A 52 16.84 -14.97 0.06
N LEU A 53 17.28 -15.26 -1.16
CA LEU A 53 18.68 -15.66 -1.42
C LEU A 53 19.66 -14.56 -1.01
N TYR A 54 19.33 -13.29 -1.26
CA TYR A 54 20.14 -12.17 -0.79
C TYR A 54 20.18 -12.10 0.74
N ILE A 55 19.02 -12.27 1.40
CA ILE A 55 18.93 -12.27 2.87
C ILE A 55 19.75 -13.42 3.47
N GLU A 56 19.61 -14.63 2.94
CA GLU A 56 20.38 -15.80 3.35
C GLU A 56 21.89 -15.57 3.19
N CYS A 57 22.31 -15.05 2.04
CA CYS A 57 23.70 -14.67 1.81
C CYS A 57 24.16 -13.62 2.82
N SER A 58 23.36 -12.58 3.06
CA SER A 58 23.72 -11.49 3.96
C SER A 58 23.84 -11.94 5.42
N ASN A 59 23.00 -12.90 5.85
CA ASN A 59 23.00 -13.45 7.20
C ASN A 59 24.24 -14.30 7.51
N ASN A 60 24.95 -14.77 6.48
CA ASN A 60 26.20 -15.52 6.66
C ASN A 60 27.38 -14.63 7.06
N TYR A 61 27.26 -13.30 6.92
CA TYR A 61 28.32 -12.35 7.24
C TYR A 61 27.99 -11.54 8.49
N LYS A 62 28.98 -11.35 9.37
CA LYS A 62 28.80 -10.57 10.60
C LYS A 62 28.82 -9.06 10.35
N ASN A 63 29.45 -8.61 9.27
CA ASN A 63 29.59 -7.21 8.91
C ASN A 63 28.68 -6.87 7.71
N PRO A 64 27.76 -5.89 7.84
CA PRO A 64 26.89 -5.47 6.74
C PRO A 64 27.64 -5.00 5.49
N ILE A 65 28.80 -4.35 5.63
CA ILE A 65 29.60 -3.87 4.49
C ILE A 65 30.18 -5.06 3.70
N GLU A 66 30.62 -6.09 4.43
CA GLU A 66 31.15 -7.32 3.84
C GLU A 66 30.04 -8.11 3.15
N ALA A 67 28.86 -8.22 3.80
CA ALA A 67 27.66 -8.83 3.21
C ALA A 67 27.28 -8.15 1.89
N MET A 68 27.24 -6.82 1.85
CA MET A 68 26.91 -6.07 0.63
C MET A 68 27.90 -6.33 -0.50
N SER A 69 29.20 -6.41 -0.20
CA SER A 69 30.23 -6.68 -1.21
C SER A 69 30.20 -8.13 -1.70
N LYS A 70 30.01 -9.10 -0.81
CA LYS A 70 30.04 -10.54 -1.15
C LYS A 70 28.73 -11.03 -1.78
N CYS A 71 27.61 -10.43 -1.41
CA CYS A 71 26.28 -10.73 -1.95
C CYS A 71 25.84 -9.70 -3.02
N SER A 72 26.75 -8.86 -3.51
CA SER A 72 26.43 -7.77 -4.45
C SER A 72 25.73 -8.28 -5.70
N LYS A 73 26.19 -9.38 -6.26
CA LYS A 73 25.62 -9.99 -7.48
C LYS A 73 24.16 -10.43 -7.26
N ILE A 74 23.87 -11.08 -6.15
CA ILE A 74 22.50 -11.53 -5.80
C ILE A 74 21.61 -10.31 -5.54
N ASN A 75 22.15 -9.27 -4.91
CA ASN A 75 21.44 -8.01 -4.71
C ASN A 75 21.12 -7.34 -6.05
N GLU A 76 22.09 -7.24 -6.96
CA GLU A 76 21.90 -6.71 -8.32
C GLU A 76 20.83 -7.49 -9.09
N ASP A 77 20.87 -8.82 -9.05
CA ASP A 77 19.87 -9.68 -9.68
C ASP A 77 18.48 -9.45 -9.07
N SER A 78 18.38 -9.31 -7.75
CA SER A 78 17.12 -9.00 -7.06
C SER A 78 16.56 -7.63 -7.46
N LEU A 79 17.43 -6.61 -7.57
CA LEU A 79 17.05 -5.25 -7.96
C LEU A 79 16.66 -5.19 -9.44
N ALA A 80 17.37 -5.92 -10.29
CA ALA A 80 17.07 -6.05 -11.72
C ALA A 80 15.70 -6.71 -11.92
N CYS A 81 15.39 -7.76 -11.15
CA CYS A 81 14.06 -8.37 -11.15
C CYS A 81 12.98 -7.34 -10.76
N VAL A 82 13.16 -6.63 -9.63
CA VAL A 82 12.18 -5.65 -9.16
C VAL A 82 11.99 -4.52 -10.17
N ALA A 83 13.05 -4.07 -10.83
CA ALA A 83 13.01 -3.01 -11.84
C ALA A 83 12.10 -3.37 -13.03
N GLN A 84 11.98 -4.65 -13.39
CA GLN A 84 11.07 -5.10 -14.46
C GLN A 84 9.59 -4.91 -14.11
N TYR A 85 9.26 -4.97 -12.81
CA TYR A 85 7.89 -4.78 -12.31
C TYR A 85 7.62 -3.35 -11.83
N GLN A 86 8.66 -2.52 -11.70
CA GLN A 86 8.53 -1.11 -11.39
C GLN A 86 8.21 -0.24 -12.62
N LYS A 87 7.27 -0.69 -13.45
CA LYS A 87 6.80 0.03 -14.65
C LYS A 87 5.65 0.99 -14.31
N ARG A 88 5.59 2.12 -15.01
CA ARG A 88 4.49 3.09 -14.88
C ARG A 88 3.12 2.47 -15.16
N GLU A 89 3.05 1.61 -16.16
CA GLU A 89 1.82 0.87 -16.53
C GLU A 89 1.26 0.06 -15.34
N LEU A 90 2.14 -0.60 -14.58
CA LEU A 90 1.75 -1.38 -13.41
C LEU A 90 1.30 -0.47 -12.26
N LEU A 91 1.87 0.72 -12.13
CA LEU A 91 1.41 1.72 -11.15
C LEU A 91 0.02 2.27 -11.53
N ASP A 92 -0.24 2.49 -12.81
CA ASP A 92 -1.54 2.97 -13.28
C ASP A 92 -2.65 1.93 -13.05
N LEU A 93 -2.36 0.63 -13.24
CA LEU A 93 -3.29 -0.44 -12.87
C LEU A 93 -3.66 -0.43 -11.38
N GLU A 94 -2.69 -0.14 -10.49
CA GLU A 94 -2.96 -0.04 -9.05
C GLU A 94 -3.81 1.19 -8.72
N ARG A 95 -3.62 2.30 -9.43
CA ARG A 95 -4.48 3.48 -9.30
C ARG A 95 -5.91 3.18 -9.73
N GLU A 96 -6.10 2.47 -10.83
CA GLU A 96 -7.42 2.04 -11.28
C GLU A 96 -8.10 1.09 -10.30
N GLU A 97 -7.35 0.11 -9.76
CA GLU A 97 -7.85 -0.80 -8.72
C GLU A 97 -8.29 -0.01 -7.47
N PHE A 98 -7.48 0.96 -7.04
CA PHE A 98 -7.81 1.83 -5.92
C PHE A 98 -9.06 2.69 -6.16
N ILE A 99 -9.23 3.24 -7.36
CA ILE A 99 -10.44 4.00 -7.73
C ILE A 99 -11.68 3.08 -7.70
N LYS A 100 -11.58 1.84 -8.18
CA LYS A 100 -12.67 0.85 -8.11
C LYS A 100 -13.07 0.57 -6.66
N GLU A 101 -12.08 0.37 -5.78
CA GLU A 101 -12.31 0.21 -4.34
C GLU A 101 -12.99 1.44 -3.72
N LYS A 102 -12.59 2.66 -4.09
CA LYS A 102 -13.25 3.90 -3.63
C LYS A 102 -14.70 4.00 -4.08
N ILE A 103 -15.00 3.61 -5.32
CA ILE A 103 -16.38 3.60 -5.85
C ILE A 103 -17.23 2.65 -5.01
N GLU A 104 -16.72 1.45 -4.72
CA GLU A 104 -17.46 0.45 -3.96
C GLU A 104 -17.67 0.86 -2.52
N LYS A 105 -16.62 1.37 -1.84
CA LYS A 105 -16.74 1.93 -0.49
C LYS A 105 -17.76 3.07 -0.43
N LYS A 106 -17.82 3.93 -1.45
CA LYS A 106 -18.80 5.02 -1.53
C LYS A 106 -20.23 4.50 -1.66
N LYS A 107 -20.47 3.40 -2.39
CA LYS A 107 -21.80 2.77 -2.47
C LYS A 107 -22.22 2.19 -1.12
N LEU A 108 -21.33 1.42 -0.49
CA LEU A 108 -21.58 0.81 0.83
C LEU A 108 -21.87 1.89 1.88
N TYR A 109 -21.11 2.99 1.86
CA TYR A 109 -21.34 4.12 2.77
C TYR A 109 -22.71 4.77 2.55
N LYS A 110 -23.15 4.95 1.29
CA LYS A 110 -24.49 5.46 0.99
C LYS A 110 -25.60 4.52 1.48
N GLN A 111 -25.42 3.21 1.33
CA GLN A 111 -26.36 2.22 1.85
C GLN A 111 -26.44 2.27 3.37
N TYR A 112 -25.29 2.30 4.05
CA TYR A 112 -25.21 2.44 5.49
C TYR A 112 -25.92 3.70 6.00
N LEU A 113 -25.72 4.85 5.35
CA LEU A 113 -26.43 6.09 5.69
C LEU A 113 -27.95 5.98 5.46
N ALA A 114 -28.39 5.30 4.40
CA ALA A 114 -29.80 5.06 4.14
C ALA A 114 -30.43 4.18 5.23
N ASP A 115 -29.73 3.14 5.67
CA ASP A 115 -30.18 2.24 6.74
C ASP A 115 -30.26 2.96 8.09
N LEU A 116 -29.27 3.79 8.43
CA LEU A 116 -29.32 4.63 9.63
C LEU A 116 -30.49 5.62 9.58
N LYS A 117 -30.76 6.20 8.41
CA LYS A 117 -31.90 7.10 8.20
C LYS A 117 -33.23 6.36 8.41
N ALA A 118 -33.34 5.14 7.88
CA ALA A 118 -34.52 4.29 8.06
C ALA A 118 -34.76 3.89 9.52
N LYS A 119 -33.68 3.71 10.29
CA LYS A 119 -33.72 3.40 11.73
C LYS A 119 -33.94 4.62 12.63
N GLY A 120 -33.89 5.84 12.09
CA GLY A 120 -33.99 7.08 12.87
C GLY A 120 -32.75 7.38 13.72
N GLU A 121 -31.63 6.71 13.46
CA GLU A 121 -30.37 6.82 14.23
C GLU A 121 -29.35 7.76 13.57
N LEU A 122 -29.77 8.59 12.61
CA LEU A 122 -28.86 9.47 11.90
C LEU A 122 -28.24 10.48 12.88
N PRO A 123 -26.90 10.58 13.00
CA PRO A 123 -26.29 11.62 13.80
C PRO A 123 -26.66 12.98 13.21
N SER A 124 -27.37 13.80 13.99
CA SER A 124 -27.63 15.21 13.68
C SER A 124 -26.32 15.98 13.81
N GLY A 125 -25.57 16.17 12.73
CA GLY A 125 -24.35 16.98 12.78
C GLY A 125 -23.60 17.10 11.46
N ASP A 126 -23.53 18.34 10.97
CA ASP A 126 -22.58 18.87 9.97
C ASP A 126 -22.75 18.47 8.50
N SER A 127 -23.91 18.84 7.92
CA SER A 127 -24.02 19.09 6.47
C SER A 127 -23.64 20.52 6.05
N ASP A 128 -23.40 21.44 6.99
CA ASP A 128 -23.30 22.87 6.67
C ASP A 128 -22.24 23.59 7.51
N LYS A 129 -20.95 23.38 7.19
CA LYS A 129 -19.93 24.42 7.42
C LYS A 129 -19.04 24.51 6.18
N LEU A 130 -19.35 25.59 5.44
CA LEU A 130 -18.72 26.17 4.26
C LEU A 130 -17.19 26.06 4.21
#